data_AF-B5INE0-F1
#
_entry.id   AF-B5INE0-F1
#
_cell.length_a   1.000
_cell.length_b   1.000
_cell.length_c   1.000
_cell.angle_alpha   90.00
_cell.angle_beta   90.00
_cell.angle_gamma   90.00
#
_symmetry.space_group_name_H-M   'P 1'
#
loop_
_entity.id
_entity.type
_entity.pdbx_description
1 polymer ?
#
loop_
_entity_poly.entity_id
_entity_poly.type
_entity_poly.pdbx_seq_one_letter_code
_entity_poly.pdbx_strand_id
1 'polypeptide(L)'
;MRPLSAPFAPWRHRRLPAASLGLALLLAAAGLAGCQNREKEAERLRQEQALQAAATAEKTQLDALVQRCEAGQEALVQAADALAATETALANLERLRYRATARPQAPDPATLQRFTISDQELELERHQQALEAWQKAEQTRRARWQAEQRQERQRLQARLRQQRQALSEANPAVLAPEPGAELDSAALAAYRSCQRETLASLKRS
;
A
#
# COMPACT_ATOMS: atom_id res chain seq x y z
N MET A 1 -86.05 30.99 -0.38
CA MET A 1 -87.23 31.41 -1.18
C MET A 1 -86.96 31.12 -2.66
N ARG A 2 -88.02 30.92 -3.46
CA ARG A 2 -88.05 31.04 -4.95
C ARG A 2 -88.62 32.45 -5.30
N PRO A 3 -88.77 32.90 -6.57
CA PRO A 3 -88.42 32.32 -7.89
C PRO A 3 -87.16 33.03 -8.47
N LEU A 4 -86.85 33.29 -9.75
CA LEU A 4 -87.45 33.25 -11.12
C LEU A 4 -86.36 32.73 -12.09
N SER A 5 -86.61 31.75 -12.99
CA SER A 5 -87.27 31.78 -14.32
C SER A 5 -86.28 31.88 -15.51
N ALA A 6 -86.50 31.06 -16.54
CA ALA A 6 -85.70 31.01 -17.78
C ALA A 6 -86.24 31.95 -18.88
N PRO A 7 -85.61 31.98 -20.06
CA PRO A 7 -86.26 31.28 -21.18
C PRO A 7 -85.31 30.40 -22.04
N PHE A 8 -85.93 29.51 -22.84
CA PHE A 8 -85.25 28.65 -23.82
C PHE A 8 -84.98 29.36 -25.15
N ALA A 9 -83.96 28.90 -25.88
CA ALA A 9 -83.79 29.14 -27.32
C ALA A 9 -83.33 27.82 -28.03
N PRO A 10 -83.65 27.60 -29.31
CA PRO A 10 -83.77 26.24 -29.86
C PRO A 10 -82.48 25.66 -30.49
N TRP A 11 -82.44 24.33 -30.50
CA TRP A 11 -81.40 23.53 -31.15
C TRP A 11 -81.44 23.69 -32.68
N ARG A 12 -80.28 23.91 -33.31
CA ARG A 12 -80.13 23.83 -34.78
C ARG A 12 -79.07 22.78 -35.15
N HIS A 13 -79.51 21.57 -35.47
CA HIS A 13 -78.64 20.52 -35.99
C HIS A 13 -78.16 20.87 -37.41
N ARG A 14 -76.95 21.43 -37.54
CA ARG A 14 -76.21 21.37 -38.81
C ARG A 14 -75.68 19.95 -39.00
N ARG A 15 -76.28 19.20 -39.93
CA ARG A 15 -75.67 17.98 -40.47
C ARG A 15 -74.43 18.40 -41.27
N LEU A 16 -73.24 17.98 -40.83
CA LEU A 16 -72.01 18.07 -41.62
C LEU A 16 -71.82 16.77 -42.43
N PRO A 17 -71.28 16.82 -43.66
CA PRO A 17 -71.14 15.64 -44.50
C PRO A 17 -70.04 14.70 -44.00
N ALA A 18 -70.35 13.41 -43.92
CA ALA A 18 -69.41 12.38 -43.48
C ALA A 18 -68.45 11.98 -44.63
N ALA A 19 -67.48 12.84 -44.94
CA ALA A 19 -66.59 12.68 -46.11
C ALA A 19 -65.13 13.10 -45.89
N SER A 20 -64.64 13.19 -44.65
CA SER A 20 -63.27 13.66 -44.35
C SER A 20 -62.55 12.98 -43.17
N LEU A 21 -63.12 11.93 -42.57
CA LEU A 21 -62.57 11.31 -41.34
C LEU A 21 -61.36 10.38 -41.55
N GLY A 22 -61.11 9.89 -42.77
CA GLY A 22 -59.98 8.98 -43.04
C GLY A 22 -58.60 9.65 -42.97
N LEU A 23 -58.46 10.83 -43.56
CA LEU A 23 -57.15 11.50 -43.69
C LEU A 23 -56.65 12.09 -42.36
N ALA A 24 -57.56 12.60 -41.53
CA ALA A 24 -57.24 13.22 -40.25
C ALA A 24 -56.69 12.22 -39.22
N LEU A 25 -57.23 10.98 -39.17
CA LEU A 25 -56.70 9.94 -38.28
C LEU A 25 -55.28 9.50 -38.66
N LEU A 26 -54.97 9.40 -39.97
CA LEU A 26 -53.64 9.03 -40.43
C LEU A 26 -52.58 10.08 -40.07
N LEU A 27 -52.91 11.36 -40.18
CA LEU A 27 -52.03 12.46 -39.75
C LEU A 27 -51.84 12.49 -38.22
N ALA A 28 -52.89 12.22 -37.45
CA ALA A 28 -52.79 12.12 -35.99
C ALA A 28 -51.91 10.93 -35.54
N ALA A 29 -52.06 9.77 -36.18
CA ALA A 29 -51.24 8.59 -35.91
C ALA A 29 -49.75 8.82 -36.23
N ALA A 30 -49.45 9.49 -37.35
CA ALA A 30 -48.09 9.84 -37.73
C ALA A 30 -47.43 10.79 -36.70
N GLY A 31 -48.17 11.75 -36.15
CA GLY A 31 -47.68 12.66 -35.11
C GLY A 31 -47.27 11.93 -33.82
N LEU A 32 -48.08 10.96 -33.36
CA LEU A 32 -47.80 10.19 -32.15
C LEU A 32 -46.56 9.28 -32.30
N ALA A 33 -46.37 8.67 -33.46
CA ALA A 33 -45.16 7.88 -33.76
C ALA A 33 -43.89 8.76 -33.78
N GLY A 34 -43.98 9.98 -34.31
CA GLY A 34 -42.87 10.94 -34.32
C GLY A 34 -42.39 11.38 -32.93
N CYS A 35 -43.30 11.49 -31.96
CA CYS A 35 -42.95 11.83 -30.58
C CYS A 35 -42.16 10.70 -29.89
N GLN A 36 -42.62 9.44 -30.00
CA GLN A 36 -41.94 8.32 -29.34
C GLN A 36 -40.52 8.06 -29.86
N ASN A 37 -40.23 8.37 -31.13
CA ASN A 37 -38.86 8.30 -31.64
C ASN A 37 -37.99 9.44 -31.07
N ARG A 38 -38.50 10.67 -30.98
CA ARG A 38 -37.77 11.80 -30.39
C ARG A 38 -37.44 11.60 -28.91
N GLU A 39 -38.32 10.96 -28.15
CA GLU A 39 -38.04 10.59 -26.76
C GLU A 39 -36.88 9.58 -26.67
N LYS A 40 -36.89 8.53 -27.50
CA LYS A 40 -35.81 7.53 -27.58
C LYS A 40 -34.48 8.11 -28.09
N GLU A 41 -34.53 9.06 -29.02
CA GLU A 41 -33.36 9.80 -29.50
C GLU A 41 -32.78 10.68 -28.39
N ALA A 42 -33.62 11.38 -27.62
CA ALA A 42 -33.18 12.17 -26.47
C ALA A 42 -32.62 11.30 -25.34
N GLU A 43 -33.18 10.10 -25.09
CA GLU A 43 -32.62 9.13 -24.14
C GLU A 43 -31.26 8.59 -24.59
N ARG A 44 -31.09 8.23 -25.87
CA ARG A 44 -29.80 7.81 -26.43
C ARG A 44 -28.74 8.89 -26.30
N LEU A 45 -29.05 10.13 -26.69
CA LEU A 45 -28.13 11.26 -26.55
C LEU A 45 -27.72 11.50 -25.08
N ARG A 46 -28.66 11.36 -24.13
CA ARG A 46 -28.34 11.41 -22.69
C ARG A 46 -27.43 10.25 -22.24
N GLN A 47 -27.67 9.04 -22.73
CA GLN A 47 -26.82 7.87 -22.40
C GLN A 47 -25.42 8.02 -22.99
N GLU A 48 -25.29 8.46 -24.25
CA GLU A 48 -24.00 8.74 -24.89
C GLU A 48 -23.24 9.85 -24.17
N GLN A 49 -23.91 10.95 -23.80
CA GLN A 49 -23.33 12.03 -22.99
C GLN A 49 -22.92 11.54 -21.60
N ALA A 50 -23.71 10.70 -20.94
CA ALA A 50 -23.37 10.13 -19.63
C ALA A 50 -22.15 9.19 -19.71
N LEU A 51 -22.04 8.38 -20.76
CA LEU A 51 -20.88 7.51 -21.01
C LEU A 51 -19.62 8.34 -21.31
N GLN A 52 -19.73 9.39 -22.11
CA GLN A 52 -18.62 10.33 -22.37
C GLN A 52 -18.19 11.09 -21.11
N ALA A 53 -19.14 11.53 -20.28
CA ALA A 53 -18.87 12.17 -18.99
C ALA A 53 -18.20 11.20 -18.00
N ALA A 54 -18.63 9.94 -17.95
CA ALA A 54 -17.99 8.91 -17.12
C ALA A 54 -16.55 8.62 -17.57
N ALA A 55 -16.33 8.43 -18.87
CA ALA A 55 -15.00 8.16 -19.43
C ALA A 55 -14.01 9.33 -19.25
N THR A 56 -14.48 10.57 -19.39
CA THR A 56 -13.66 11.77 -19.14
C THR A 56 -13.38 11.99 -17.65
N ALA A 57 -14.34 11.69 -16.77
CA ALA A 57 -14.12 11.70 -15.33
C ALA A 57 -13.11 10.63 -14.89
N GLU A 58 -13.21 9.39 -15.40
CA GLU A 58 -12.26 8.32 -15.12
C GLU A 58 -10.84 8.70 -15.62
N LYS A 59 -10.72 9.20 -16.86
CA LYS A 59 -9.45 9.68 -17.38
C LYS A 59 -8.84 10.75 -16.47
N THR A 60 -9.62 11.74 -16.06
CA THR A 60 -9.16 12.84 -15.18
C THR A 60 -8.70 12.32 -13.81
N GLN A 61 -9.39 11.33 -13.23
CA GLN A 61 -8.94 10.68 -12.00
C GLN A 61 -7.59 9.96 -12.18
N LEU A 62 -7.37 9.32 -13.33
CA LEU A 62 -6.13 8.60 -13.65
C LEU A 62 -4.97 9.56 -14.00
N ASP A 63 -5.25 10.66 -14.71
CA ASP A 63 -4.29 11.74 -14.95
C ASP A 63 -3.79 12.33 -13.60
N ALA A 64 -4.73 12.62 -12.68
CA ALA A 64 -4.39 13.09 -11.35
C ALA A 64 -3.69 12.03 -10.46
N LEU A 65 -3.87 10.74 -10.74
CA LEU A 65 -3.17 9.65 -10.07
C LEU A 65 -1.70 9.55 -10.55
N VAL A 66 -1.47 9.65 -11.86
CA VAL A 66 -0.13 9.68 -12.47
C VAL A 66 0.65 10.89 -11.93
N GLN A 67 0.05 12.09 -11.94
CA GLN A 67 0.70 13.30 -11.40
C GLN A 67 1.09 13.17 -9.92
N ARG A 68 0.25 12.54 -9.08
CA ARG A 68 0.60 12.26 -7.67
C ARG A 68 1.68 11.17 -7.54
N CYS A 69 1.71 10.20 -8.46
CA CYS A 69 2.77 9.20 -8.51
C CYS A 69 4.11 9.88 -8.84
N GLU A 70 4.19 10.63 -9.93
CA GLU A 70 5.39 11.34 -10.39
C GLU A 70 5.93 12.29 -9.30
N ALA A 71 5.05 13.08 -8.67
CA ALA A 71 5.43 14.00 -7.59
C ALA A 71 5.90 13.29 -6.29
N GLY A 72 5.51 12.03 -6.07
CA GLY A 72 5.89 11.23 -4.89
C GLY A 72 6.95 10.15 -5.17
N GLN A 73 7.31 9.93 -6.44
CA GLN A 73 8.06 8.75 -6.90
C GLN A 73 9.41 8.61 -6.21
N GLU A 74 10.19 9.69 -6.13
CA GLU A 74 11.51 9.68 -5.49
C GLU A 74 11.41 9.38 -3.99
N ALA A 75 10.50 10.05 -3.28
CA ALA A 75 10.31 9.84 -1.84
C ALA A 75 9.86 8.40 -1.53
N LEU A 76 8.99 7.83 -2.37
CA LEU A 76 8.54 6.43 -2.26
C LEU A 76 9.69 5.45 -2.50
N VAL A 77 10.52 5.68 -3.53
CA VAL A 77 11.72 4.88 -3.82
C VAL A 77 12.69 4.92 -2.65
N GLN A 78 13.06 6.12 -2.19
CA GLN A 78 13.97 6.31 -1.05
C GLN A 78 13.44 5.65 0.23
N ALA A 79 12.13 5.76 0.51
CA ALA A 79 11.52 5.12 1.67
C ALA A 79 11.56 3.58 1.59
N ALA A 80 11.26 2.99 0.43
CA ALA A 80 11.29 1.55 0.23
C ALA A 80 12.72 0.98 0.27
N ASP A 81 13.70 1.65 -0.36
CA ASP A 81 15.10 1.19 -0.32
C ASP A 81 15.72 1.36 1.07
N ALA A 82 15.37 2.44 1.79
CA ALA A 82 15.78 2.63 3.17
C ALA A 82 15.13 1.63 4.14
N LEU A 83 13.92 1.14 3.84
CA LEU A 83 13.26 0.06 4.58
C LEU A 83 14.01 -1.27 4.38
N ALA A 84 14.22 -1.67 3.13
CA ALA A 84 14.94 -2.90 2.77
C ALA A 84 16.38 -2.92 3.33
N ALA A 85 17.04 -1.76 3.41
CA ALA A 85 18.35 -1.60 4.05
C ALA A 85 18.30 -1.89 5.58
N THR A 86 17.25 -1.45 6.28
CA THR A 86 17.06 -1.75 7.72
C THR A 86 16.74 -3.22 7.97
N GLU A 87 15.93 -3.84 7.10
CA GLU A 87 15.61 -5.28 7.16
C GLU A 87 16.87 -6.12 6.91
N THR A 88 17.68 -5.75 5.92
CA THR A 88 18.99 -6.35 5.64
C THR A 88 19.96 -6.18 6.83
N ALA A 89 19.97 -5.01 7.47
CA ALA A 89 20.78 -4.76 8.66
C ALA A 89 20.36 -5.64 9.85
N LEU A 90 19.04 -5.83 10.07
CA LEU A 90 18.52 -6.75 11.08
C LEU A 90 18.94 -8.20 10.78
N ALA A 91 18.69 -8.70 9.57
CA ALA A 91 19.06 -10.06 9.17
C ALA A 91 20.58 -10.33 9.30
N ASN A 92 21.41 -9.32 9.04
CA ASN A 92 22.85 -9.41 9.26
C ASN A 92 23.25 -9.36 10.74
N LEU A 93 22.58 -8.55 11.57
CA LEU A 93 22.77 -8.55 13.03
C LEU A 93 22.47 -9.93 13.63
N GLU A 94 21.42 -10.62 13.17
CA GLU A 94 21.05 -11.96 13.66
C GLU A 94 22.03 -13.07 13.24
N ARG A 95 22.79 -12.85 12.17
CA ARG A 95 23.88 -13.73 11.74
C ARG A 95 25.16 -13.53 12.57
N LEU A 96 25.32 -12.41 13.26
CA LEU A 96 26.50 -12.16 14.10
C LEU A 96 26.57 -13.14 15.27
N ARG A 97 27.76 -13.69 15.50
CA ARG A 97 28.06 -14.58 16.62
C ARG A 97 29.25 -14.04 17.39
N TYR A 98 29.14 -14.07 18.71
CA TYR A 98 30.23 -13.71 19.61
C TYR A 98 31.45 -14.60 19.36
N ARG A 99 32.62 -13.99 19.13
CA ARG A 99 33.91 -14.69 18.99
C ARG A 99 34.71 -14.44 20.27
N ALA A 100 35.04 -15.53 20.97
CA ALA A 100 35.84 -15.45 22.18
C ALA A 100 37.31 -15.11 21.86
N THR A 101 38.02 -14.54 22.83
CA THR A 101 39.47 -14.40 22.73
C THR A 101 40.17 -15.75 22.91
N ALA A 102 41.43 -15.87 22.46
CA ALA A 102 42.22 -17.08 22.66
C ALA A 102 42.41 -17.34 24.16
N ARG A 103 41.99 -18.53 24.63
CA ARG A 103 42.23 -18.99 26.00
C ARG A 103 43.74 -19.21 26.22
N PRO A 104 44.29 -18.90 27.40
CA PRO A 104 45.62 -19.33 27.80
C PRO A 104 45.82 -20.84 27.56
N GLN A 105 46.95 -21.19 26.95
CA GLN A 105 47.31 -22.60 26.75
C GLN A 105 47.99 -23.12 28.01
N ALA A 106 47.76 -24.40 28.33
CA ALA A 106 48.48 -25.05 29.41
C ALA A 106 49.98 -25.15 29.05
N PRO A 107 50.90 -25.03 30.04
CA PRO A 107 52.32 -25.26 29.82
C PRO A 107 52.58 -26.69 29.31
N ASP A 108 53.51 -26.83 28.36
CA ASP A 108 53.87 -28.10 27.74
C ASP A 108 54.49 -29.08 28.77
N PRO A 109 53.97 -30.31 28.95
CA PRO A 109 54.55 -31.32 29.83
C PRO A 109 56.02 -31.64 29.54
N ALA A 110 56.45 -31.64 28.27
CA ALA A 110 57.85 -31.92 27.90
C ALA A 110 58.80 -30.74 28.16
N THR A 111 58.25 -29.56 28.47
CA THR A 111 58.96 -28.38 28.96
C THR A 111 58.95 -28.36 30.50
N LEU A 112 57.80 -28.61 31.14
CA LEU A 112 57.67 -28.70 32.60
C LEU A 112 58.65 -29.72 33.21
N GLN A 113 58.80 -30.89 32.59
CA GLN A 113 59.74 -31.94 33.05
C GLN A 113 61.22 -31.52 33.09
N ARG A 114 61.57 -30.34 32.54
CA ARG A 114 62.94 -29.78 32.57
C ARG A 114 63.18 -28.85 33.75
N PHE A 115 62.12 -28.44 34.46
CA PHE A 115 62.18 -27.51 35.58
C PHE A 115 62.19 -28.25 36.93
N THR A 116 62.59 -27.57 38.01
CA THR A 116 62.46 -28.16 39.36
C THR A 116 60.99 -28.27 39.77
N ILE A 117 60.68 -29.07 40.80
CA ILE A 117 59.29 -29.25 41.25
C ILE A 117 58.65 -27.90 41.64
N SER A 118 59.37 -27.03 42.34
CA SER A 118 58.88 -25.70 42.75
C SER A 118 58.66 -24.76 41.55
N ASP A 119 59.49 -24.86 40.51
CA ASP A 119 59.27 -24.11 39.26
C ASP A 119 58.05 -24.65 38.48
N GLN A 120 57.83 -25.96 38.48
CA GLN A 120 56.64 -26.58 37.85
C GLN A 120 55.35 -26.14 38.56
N GLU A 121 55.35 -26.12 39.90
CA GLU A 121 54.25 -25.59 40.71
C GLU A 121 53.97 -24.11 40.38
N LEU A 122 55.02 -23.29 40.32
CA LEU A 122 54.92 -21.86 39.99
C LEU A 122 54.39 -21.59 38.57
N GLU A 123 54.79 -22.38 37.56
CA GLU A 123 54.24 -22.25 36.20
C GLU A 123 52.77 -22.71 36.11
N LEU A 124 52.37 -23.72 36.89
CA LEU A 124 50.97 -24.13 37.00
C LEU A 124 50.12 -23.06 37.70
N GLU A 125 50.61 -22.43 38.77
CA GLU A 125 49.96 -21.28 39.42
C GLU A 125 49.82 -20.10 38.46
N ARG A 126 50.89 -19.73 37.73
CA ARG A 126 50.87 -18.66 36.72
C ARG A 126 49.82 -18.92 35.63
N HIS A 127 49.76 -20.15 35.11
CA HIS A 127 48.75 -20.55 34.14
C HIS A 127 47.32 -20.46 34.73
N GLN A 128 47.11 -20.90 35.97
CA GLN A 128 45.79 -20.82 36.62
C GLN A 128 45.35 -19.36 36.84
N GLN A 129 46.24 -18.49 37.33
CA GLN A 129 45.97 -17.05 37.49
C GLN A 129 45.64 -16.39 36.14
N ALA A 130 46.41 -16.70 35.09
CA ALA A 130 46.15 -16.22 33.74
C ALA A 130 44.81 -16.71 33.19
N LEU A 131 44.43 -17.97 33.47
CA LEU A 131 43.16 -18.56 33.08
C LEU A 131 41.97 -17.89 33.78
N GLU A 132 42.07 -17.59 35.07
CA GLU A 132 41.03 -16.88 35.84
C GLU A 132 40.87 -15.43 35.38
N ALA A 133 41.99 -14.72 35.19
CA ALA A 133 41.99 -13.36 34.65
C ALA A 133 41.37 -13.32 33.23
N TRP A 134 41.69 -14.29 32.38
CA TRP A 134 41.08 -14.47 31.08
C TRP A 134 39.58 -14.72 31.19
N GLN A 135 39.13 -15.67 32.02
CA GLN A 135 37.69 -15.97 32.20
C GLN A 135 36.90 -14.72 32.64
N LYS A 136 37.43 -13.96 33.59
CA LYS A 136 36.79 -12.71 34.08
C LYS A 136 36.68 -11.67 32.96
N ALA A 137 37.76 -11.43 32.21
CA ALA A 137 37.74 -10.50 31.08
C ALA A 137 36.80 -10.96 29.95
N GLU A 138 36.76 -12.26 29.67
CA GLU A 138 35.94 -12.89 28.63
C GLU A 138 34.44 -12.83 28.98
N GLN A 139 34.07 -12.98 30.27
CA GLN A 139 32.72 -12.70 30.76
C GLN A 139 32.31 -11.24 30.54
N THR A 140 33.17 -10.28 30.89
CA THR A 140 32.91 -8.84 30.67
C THR A 140 32.75 -8.50 29.19
N ARG A 141 33.63 -9.03 28.33
CA ARG A 141 33.54 -8.86 26.86
C ARG A 141 32.22 -9.40 26.31
N ARG A 142 31.81 -10.60 26.74
CA ARG A 142 30.53 -11.22 26.34
C ARG A 142 29.32 -10.41 26.82
N ALA A 143 29.31 -9.97 28.07
CA ALA A 143 28.23 -9.16 28.62
C ALA A 143 28.08 -7.82 27.88
N ARG A 144 29.20 -7.15 27.58
CA ARG A 144 29.24 -5.93 26.77
C ARG A 144 28.70 -6.16 25.36
N TRP A 145 29.21 -7.17 24.65
CA TRP A 145 28.73 -7.51 23.30
C TRP A 145 27.23 -7.80 23.29
N GLN A 146 26.72 -8.55 24.28
CA GLN A 146 25.28 -8.80 24.39
C GLN A 146 24.46 -7.52 24.63
N ALA A 147 24.99 -6.54 25.36
CA ALA A 147 24.34 -5.24 25.54
C ALA A 147 24.31 -4.43 24.23
N GLU A 148 25.45 -4.34 23.54
CA GLU A 148 25.58 -3.68 22.22
C GLU A 148 24.64 -4.31 21.18
N GLN A 149 24.55 -5.65 21.12
CA GLN A 149 23.63 -6.37 20.24
C GLN A 149 22.14 -6.12 20.57
N ARG A 150 21.78 -6.02 21.87
CA ARG A 150 20.41 -5.67 22.27
C ARG A 150 20.05 -4.24 21.89
N GLN A 151 20.96 -3.29 22.15
CA GLN A 151 20.78 -1.87 21.81
C GLN A 151 20.63 -1.68 20.30
N GLU A 152 21.49 -2.33 19.49
CA GLU A 152 21.42 -2.22 18.04
C GLU A 152 20.15 -2.85 17.47
N ARG A 153 19.73 -4.02 17.99
CA ARG A 153 18.45 -4.64 17.64
C ARG A 153 17.28 -3.70 17.93
N GLN A 154 17.25 -3.08 19.11
CA GLN A 154 16.21 -2.12 19.49
C GLN A 154 16.22 -0.88 18.58
N ARG A 155 17.40 -0.34 18.25
CA ARG A 155 17.57 0.80 17.34
C ARG A 155 17.04 0.50 15.95
N LEU A 156 17.42 -0.64 15.36
CA LEU A 156 16.96 -1.06 14.05
C LEU A 156 15.46 -1.42 14.06
N GLN A 157 14.93 -2.06 15.10
CA GLN A 157 13.48 -2.33 15.23
C GLN A 157 12.63 -1.06 15.43
N ALA A 158 13.18 -0.01 16.06
CA ALA A 158 12.52 1.30 16.12
C ALA A 158 12.51 1.97 14.74
N ARG A 159 13.67 2.02 14.06
CA ARG A 159 13.80 2.55 12.70
C ARG A 159 12.89 1.83 11.70
N LEU A 160 12.82 0.50 11.77
CA LEU A 160 11.96 -0.32 10.91
C LEU A 160 10.48 0.08 11.06
N ARG A 161 9.98 0.20 12.29
CA ARG A 161 8.60 0.61 12.56
C ARG A 161 8.31 2.02 12.03
N GLN A 162 9.23 2.97 12.25
CA GLN A 162 9.10 4.33 11.74
C GLN A 162 9.07 4.37 10.20
N GLN A 163 9.95 3.62 9.53
CA GLN A 163 10.01 3.56 8.06
C GLN A 163 8.76 2.89 7.46
N ARG A 164 8.27 1.82 8.09
CA ARG A 164 7.02 1.17 7.68
C ARG A 164 5.81 2.09 7.85
N GLN A 165 5.69 2.77 8.99
CA GLN A 165 4.64 3.75 9.22
C GLN A 165 4.66 4.85 8.15
N ALA A 166 5.81 5.51 7.95
CA ALA A 166 5.96 6.56 6.95
C ALA A 166 5.66 6.08 5.52
N LEU A 167 6.02 4.84 5.18
CA LEU A 167 5.71 4.24 3.88
C LEU A 167 4.20 3.97 3.71
N SER A 168 3.52 3.48 4.75
CA SER A 168 2.05 3.29 4.75
C SER A 168 1.25 4.60 4.76
N GLU A 169 1.78 5.65 5.40
CA GLU A 169 1.20 7.00 5.38
C GLU A 169 1.38 7.67 4.01
N ALA A 170 2.52 7.45 3.35
CA ALA A 170 2.79 7.97 2.01
C ALA A 170 2.03 7.21 0.91
N ASN A 171 1.92 5.88 1.00
CA ASN A 171 1.23 5.05 0.03
C ASN A 171 0.72 3.72 0.64
N PRO A 172 -0.53 3.67 1.14
CA PRO A 172 -1.09 2.48 1.77
C PRO A 172 -1.35 1.31 0.79
N ALA A 173 -1.28 1.55 -0.53
CA ALA A 173 -1.35 0.49 -1.53
C ALA A 173 0.01 -0.22 -1.74
N VAL A 174 1.11 0.37 -1.30
CA VAL A 174 2.46 -0.26 -1.30
C VAL A 174 2.73 -0.99 0.01
N LEU A 175 2.25 -0.45 1.14
CA LEU A 175 2.34 -1.10 2.43
C LEU A 175 1.10 -0.77 3.26
N ALA A 176 0.30 -1.79 3.58
CA ALA A 176 -0.85 -1.61 4.47
C ALA A 176 -0.40 -1.16 5.88
N PRO A 177 -1.21 -0.35 6.59
CA PRO A 177 -0.86 0.17 7.92
C PRO A 177 -0.81 -0.89 9.02
N GLU A 178 -1.24 -2.12 8.74
CA GLU A 178 -1.36 -3.21 9.72
C GLU A 178 0.02 -3.69 10.24
N PRO A 179 0.14 -4.01 11.56
CA PRO A 179 1.36 -4.54 12.13
C PRO A 179 1.78 -5.86 11.48
N GLY A 180 2.90 -5.83 10.76
CA GLY A 180 3.46 -7.02 10.09
C GLY A 180 2.99 -7.25 8.65
N ALA A 181 2.19 -6.34 8.05
CA ALA A 181 1.87 -6.41 6.62
C ALA A 181 3.14 -6.52 5.75
N GLU A 182 3.14 -7.37 4.72
CA GLU A 182 4.28 -7.46 3.79
C GLU A 182 4.26 -6.29 2.79
N LEU A 183 5.42 -5.98 2.21
CA LEU A 183 5.58 -4.94 1.20
C LEU A 183 5.04 -5.46 -0.14
N ASP A 184 4.02 -4.82 -0.70
CA ASP A 184 3.52 -5.20 -2.02
C ASP A 184 4.52 -4.78 -3.10
N SER A 185 5.31 -5.75 -3.54
CA SER A 185 6.32 -5.58 -4.58
C SER A 185 5.74 -5.27 -5.96
N ALA A 186 4.50 -5.69 -6.26
CA ALA A 186 3.83 -5.39 -7.53
C ALA A 186 3.27 -3.96 -7.53
N ALA A 187 2.66 -3.54 -6.42
CA ALA A 187 2.26 -2.15 -6.22
C ALA A 187 3.48 -1.22 -6.24
N LEU A 188 4.55 -1.56 -5.52
CA LEU A 188 5.79 -0.79 -5.54
C LEU A 188 6.39 -0.71 -6.95
N ALA A 189 6.36 -1.78 -7.74
CA ALA A 189 6.83 -1.75 -9.13
C ALA A 189 5.99 -0.81 -10.01
N ALA A 190 4.66 -0.81 -9.87
CA ALA A 190 3.76 0.08 -10.61
C ALA A 190 3.95 1.56 -10.20
N TYR A 191 4.07 1.86 -8.91
CA TYR A 191 4.37 3.22 -8.45
C TYR A 191 5.83 3.64 -8.73
N ARG A 192 6.75 2.69 -8.95
CA ARG A 192 8.10 2.97 -9.46
C ARG A 192 8.11 3.32 -10.95
N SER A 193 7.15 2.83 -11.74
CA SER A 193 7.04 3.17 -13.17
C SER A 193 6.17 4.41 -13.44
N CYS A 194 5.22 4.70 -12.56
CA CYS A 194 4.12 5.68 -12.76
C CYS A 194 3.33 5.53 -14.07
N GLN A 195 3.41 4.37 -14.73
CA GLN A 195 2.70 4.12 -15.99
C GLN A 195 1.18 4.08 -15.75
N ARG A 196 0.45 4.74 -16.65
CA ARG A 196 -1.02 4.85 -16.61
C ARG A 196 -1.66 3.46 -16.55
N GLU A 197 -1.13 2.53 -17.35
CA GLU A 197 -1.66 1.18 -17.55
C GLU A 197 -1.50 0.33 -16.28
N THR A 198 -0.33 0.39 -15.62
CA THR A 198 -0.06 -0.36 -14.39
C THR A 198 -0.82 0.20 -13.18
N LEU A 199 -0.94 1.52 -13.09
CA LEU A 199 -1.78 2.18 -12.08
C LEU A 199 -3.27 1.91 -12.32
N ALA A 200 -3.70 1.80 -13.58
CA ALA A 200 -5.06 1.40 -13.95
C ALA A 200 -5.37 -0.07 -13.68
N SER A 201 -4.38 -0.98 -13.62
CA SER A 201 -4.61 -2.34 -13.10
C SER A 201 -4.79 -2.37 -11.59
N LEU A 202 -3.97 -1.65 -10.81
CA LEU A 202 -4.10 -1.60 -9.34
C LEU A 202 -5.46 -1.05 -8.85
N LYS A 203 -6.10 -0.16 -9.62
CA LYS A 203 -7.43 0.37 -9.28
C LYS A 203 -8.58 -0.65 -9.52
N ARG A 204 -8.28 -1.82 -10.10
CA ARG A 204 -9.27 -2.85 -10.49
C ARG A 204 -9.05 -4.21 -9.83
N SER A 205 -7.97 -4.36 -9.07
CA SER A 205 -7.66 -5.49 -8.18
C SER A 205 -8.14 -5.21 -6.77
#